data_AF-A0A3P7LSH6-F1
#
_entry.id   AF-A0A3P7LSH6-F1
#
_cell.length_a   1.000
_cell.length_b   1.000
_cell.length_c   1.000
_cell.angle_alpha   90.00
_cell.angle_beta   90.00
_cell.angle_gamma   90.00
#
_symmetry.space_group_name_H-M   'P 1'
#
loop_
_entity.id
_entity.type
_entity.pdbx_description
1 polymer ?
#
loop_
_entity_poly.entity_id
_entity_poly.type
_entity_poly.pdbx_seq_one_letter_code
_entity_poly.pdbx_strand_id
1 'polypeptide(L)'
;MFYFQYLGQGGNFNNFLSQDHCEKFCSRILCSAGEPLKDSSGERNMECSPTGSGANSCPSTHSCESTSGSTTFGGVCCPRPQYVCKLPREQVRVHVPGNCGTYSNRWWFNAKTGNCEEFIYSGCQGNANNFE
;
A
#
# COMPACT_ATOMS: atom_id res chain seq x y z
N MET A 1 -8.95 -21.41 1.63
CA MET A 1 -8.08 -20.72 2.60
C MET A 1 -7.43 -21.81 3.45
N PHE A 2 -6.15 -22.12 3.23
CA PHE A 2 -5.44 -23.14 4.00
C PHE A 2 -4.34 -22.44 4.80
N TYR A 3 -4.54 -22.32 6.11
CA TYR A 3 -3.46 -22.01 7.04
C TYR A 3 -2.81 -23.34 7.46
N PHE A 4 -1.51 -23.32 7.73
CA PHE A 4 -0.82 -24.47 8.34
C PHE A 4 -0.40 -24.09 9.76
N GLN A 5 -0.46 -25.06 10.67
CA GLN A 5 0.01 -24.89 12.04
C GLN A 5 1.48 -25.30 12.09
N TYR A 6 2.36 -24.33 12.27
CA TYR A 6 3.79 -24.57 12.37
C TYR A 6 4.16 -24.98 13.80
N LEU A 7 4.70 -26.19 13.95
CA LEU A 7 4.99 -26.84 15.25
C LEU A 7 6.40 -26.51 15.80
N GLY A 8 7.13 -25.57 15.20
CA GLY A 8 8.34 -25.00 15.81
C GLY A 8 9.65 -25.78 15.61
N GLN A 9 9.75 -26.76 14.70
CA GLN A 9 11.03 -27.34 14.28
C GLN A 9 11.11 -27.61 12.77
N GLY A 10 12.21 -27.16 12.14
CA GLY A 10 12.48 -27.28 10.70
C GLY A 10 11.68 -26.30 9.83
N GLY A 11 12.19 -25.87 8.68
CA GLY A 11 11.52 -24.89 7.81
C GLY A 11 12.53 -24.11 6.96
N ASN A 12 12.05 -23.21 6.09
CA ASN A 12 12.91 -22.27 5.38
C ASN A 12 12.46 -20.82 5.65
N PHE A 13 13.21 -19.84 5.13
CA PHE A 13 12.92 -18.42 5.36
C PHE A 13 11.60 -17.93 4.75
N ASN A 14 10.89 -18.74 3.95
CA ASN A 14 9.53 -18.46 3.47
C ASN A 14 8.48 -18.90 4.51
N ASN A 15 8.61 -18.37 5.72
CA ASN A 15 7.70 -18.60 6.84
C ASN A 15 7.56 -17.30 7.62
N PHE A 16 6.40 -16.67 7.53
CA PHE A 16 6.18 -15.31 8.02
C PHE A 16 5.08 -15.25 9.07
N LEU A 17 5.28 -14.38 10.06
CA LEU A 17 4.37 -14.18 11.18
C LEU A 17 3.00 -13.61 10.77
N SER A 18 2.92 -12.93 9.62
CA SER A 18 1.68 -12.37 9.07
C SER A 18 1.79 -12.24 7.55
N GLN A 19 0.64 -12.09 6.88
CA GLN A 19 0.57 -11.78 5.46
C GLN A 19 1.32 -10.47 5.15
N ASP A 20 1.10 -9.42 5.93
CA ASP A 20 1.79 -8.13 5.79
C ASP A 20 3.32 -8.26 5.95
N HIS A 21 3.80 -9.13 6.84
CA HIS A 21 5.24 -9.38 6.99
C HIS A 21 5.80 -10.19 5.81
N CYS A 22 5.06 -11.19 5.32
CA CYS A 22 5.40 -11.92 4.10
C CYS A 22 5.52 -10.98 2.91
N GLU A 23 4.53 -10.10 2.72
CA GLU A 23 4.47 -9.14 1.63
C GLU A 23 5.60 -8.11 1.76
N LYS A 24 5.81 -7.48 2.92
CA LYS A 24 6.93 -6.54 3.10
C LYS A 24 8.31 -7.18 2.89
N PHE A 25 8.48 -8.43 3.31
CA PHE A 25 9.76 -9.13 3.20
C PHE A 25 10.04 -9.60 1.75
N CYS A 26 9.05 -10.23 1.10
CA CYS A 26 9.20 -10.80 -0.24
C CYS A 26 8.93 -9.79 -1.36
N SER A 27 8.09 -8.79 -1.12
CA SER A 27 7.78 -7.71 -2.05
C SER A 27 8.32 -6.38 -1.51
N ARG A 28 9.60 -6.09 -1.81
CA ARG A 28 10.22 -4.77 -1.57
C ARG A 28 9.64 -3.65 -2.47
N ILE A 29 8.39 -3.79 -2.88
CA ILE A 29 7.65 -2.82 -3.67
C ILE A 29 6.77 -2.04 -2.68
N LEU A 30 7.38 -1.09 -1.97
CA LEU A 30 6.69 -0.23 -1.01
C LEU A 30 6.74 1.19 -1.52
N CYS A 31 5.58 1.78 -1.77
CA CYS A 31 5.48 3.21 -2.02
C CYS A 31 5.74 3.99 -0.73
N SER A 32 6.24 5.21 -0.85
CA SER A 32 6.44 6.09 0.31
C SER A 32 5.13 6.47 1.01
N ALA A 33 4.01 6.40 0.30
CA ALA A 33 2.66 6.48 0.85
C ALA A 33 1.73 5.61 0.00
N GLY A 34 0.82 4.87 0.66
CA GLY A 34 -0.17 4.01 0.00
C GLY A 34 0.42 2.80 -0.72
N GLU A 35 -0.43 2.15 -1.51
CA GLU A 35 -0.07 0.96 -2.30
C GLU A 35 0.21 1.33 -3.76
N PRO A 36 1.02 0.53 -4.49
CA PRO A 36 1.20 0.69 -5.92
C PRO A 36 -0.13 0.64 -6.68
N LEU A 37 -0.27 1.48 -7.70
CA LEU A 37 -1.42 1.45 -8.59
C LEU A 37 -1.54 0.07 -9.23
N LYS A 38 -2.75 -0.48 -9.31
CA LYS A 38 -3.00 -1.73 -10.04
C LYS A 38 -3.27 -1.48 -11.52
N ASP A 39 -2.97 -2.45 -12.36
CA ASP A 39 -3.31 -2.42 -13.78
C ASP A 39 -4.85 -2.53 -13.99
N SER A 40 -5.29 -2.56 -15.24
CA SER A 40 -6.71 -2.69 -15.60
C SER A 40 -7.38 -3.99 -15.12
N SER A 41 -6.61 -5.02 -14.76
CA SER A 41 -7.14 -6.27 -14.20
C SER A 41 -7.36 -6.19 -12.69
N GLY A 42 -6.70 -5.24 -12.01
CA GLY A 42 -6.73 -5.11 -10.56
C GLY A 42 -5.83 -6.11 -9.82
N GLU A 43 -5.24 -7.08 -10.52
CA GLU A 43 -4.45 -8.15 -9.90
C GLU A 43 -2.96 -7.76 -9.76
N ARG A 44 -2.38 -7.14 -10.79
CA ARG A 44 -0.96 -6.80 -10.84
C ARG A 44 -0.71 -5.32 -10.57
N ASN A 45 0.45 -5.01 -10.01
CA ASN A 45 0.91 -3.63 -9.89
C ASN A 45 1.24 -3.09 -11.28
N MET A 46 0.87 -1.85 -11.55
CA MET A 46 1.21 -1.13 -12.76
C MET A 46 2.70 -0.84 -12.75
N GLU A 47 3.40 -1.54 -13.64
CA GLU A 47 4.83 -1.42 -13.86
C GLU A 47 5.16 -0.19 -14.70
N CYS A 48 6.33 0.39 -14.47
CA CYS A 48 6.81 1.55 -15.19
C CYS A 48 8.31 1.47 -15.44
N SER A 49 8.80 2.25 -16.40
CA SER A 49 10.23 2.36 -16.70
C SER A 49 10.76 3.76 -16.38
N PRO A 50 11.77 3.90 -15.50
CA PRO A 50 12.36 5.19 -15.14
C PRO A 50 13.15 5.84 -16.29
N THR A 51 13.47 5.08 -17.35
CA THR A 51 14.24 5.57 -18.53
C THR A 51 13.37 5.97 -19.73
N GLY A 52 12.03 5.98 -19.59
CA GLY A 52 11.15 6.78 -20.46
C GLY A 52 11.12 6.43 -21.95
N SER A 53 11.05 5.15 -22.32
CA SER A 53 11.00 4.72 -23.73
C SER A 53 9.79 3.82 -24.06
N GLY A 54 8.57 4.20 -23.62
CA GLY A 54 7.35 3.51 -24.07
C GLY A 54 6.09 3.75 -23.23
N ALA A 55 4.99 3.06 -23.62
CA ALA A 55 3.61 3.12 -23.09
C ALA A 55 3.42 2.78 -21.59
N ASN A 56 4.51 2.68 -20.83
CA ASN A 56 4.53 2.26 -19.42
C ASN A 56 4.88 3.45 -18.51
N SER A 57 4.29 4.61 -18.78
CA SER A 57 4.42 5.79 -17.93
C SER A 57 3.28 5.84 -16.92
N CYS A 58 3.60 6.23 -15.70
CA CYS A 58 2.59 6.39 -14.66
C CYS A 58 1.64 7.55 -14.99
N PRO A 59 0.37 7.46 -14.58
CA PRO A 59 -0.57 8.57 -14.73
C PRO A 59 -0.11 9.80 -13.94
N SER A 60 -0.68 10.97 -14.23
CA SER A 60 -0.29 12.25 -13.61
C SER A 60 -0.44 12.29 -12.07
N THR A 61 -1.18 11.37 -11.48
CA THR A 61 -1.32 11.21 -10.03
C THR A 61 -0.23 10.36 -9.39
N HIS A 62 0.59 9.67 -10.19
CA HIS A 62 1.59 8.71 -9.73
C HIS A 62 3.00 9.03 -10.29
N SER A 63 4.01 8.51 -9.62
CA SER A 63 5.42 8.57 -10.04
C SER A 63 5.98 7.17 -10.11
N CYS A 64 6.95 6.97 -11.00
CA CYS A 64 7.62 5.68 -11.14
C CYS A 64 8.67 5.52 -10.05
N GLU A 65 8.45 4.60 -9.11
CA GLU A 65 9.37 4.31 -8.01
C GLU A 65 10.11 3.00 -8.27
N SER A 66 11.43 3.00 -8.11
CA SER A 66 12.26 1.86 -8.49
C SER A 66 12.09 0.70 -7.53
N THR A 67 11.72 -0.47 -8.05
CA THR A 67 11.63 -1.68 -7.23
C THR A 67 13.01 -2.28 -7.08
N SER A 68 13.49 -2.43 -5.84
CA SER A 68 14.74 -3.11 -5.52
C SER A 68 14.60 -4.62 -5.78
N GLY A 69 14.64 -5.04 -7.05
CA GLY A 69 14.56 -6.45 -7.45
C GLY A 69 14.00 -6.75 -8.84
N SER A 70 13.35 -5.79 -9.52
CA SER A 70 12.87 -6.02 -10.90
C SER A 70 13.93 -5.60 -11.91
N THR A 71 14.54 -6.58 -12.58
CA THR A 71 15.52 -6.37 -13.65
C THR A 71 14.86 -6.11 -15.02
N THR A 72 13.54 -6.27 -15.12
CA THR A 72 12.79 -6.18 -16.40
C THR A 72 11.99 -4.88 -16.51
N PHE A 73 11.40 -4.41 -15.40
CA PHE A 73 10.62 -3.18 -15.33
C PHE A 73 11.18 -2.33 -14.21
N GLY A 74 11.76 -1.17 -14.54
CA GLY A 74 12.54 -0.39 -13.59
C GLY A 74 11.75 0.29 -12.47
N GLY A 75 10.46 -0.02 -12.28
CA GLY A 75 9.67 0.50 -11.17
C GLY A 75 8.18 0.15 -11.21
N VAL A 76 7.45 0.68 -10.22
CA VAL A 76 5.98 0.68 -10.15
C VAL A 76 5.43 2.08 -9.97
N CYS A 77 4.15 2.26 -10.32
CA CYS A 77 3.47 3.53 -10.15
C CYS A 77 2.98 3.74 -8.71
N CYS A 78 3.68 4.62 -7.98
CA CYS A 78 3.35 5.01 -6.61
C CYS A 78 2.63 6.37 -6.57
N PRO A 79 1.64 6.57 -5.68
CA PRO A 79 0.87 7.80 -5.65
C PRO A 79 1.73 8.99 -5.19
N ARG A 80 1.55 10.13 -5.84
CA ARG A 80 2.27 11.37 -5.47
C ARG A 80 1.72 11.92 -4.16
N PRO A 81 2.55 12.56 -3.31
CA PRO A 81 2.06 13.25 -2.11
C PRO A 81 0.94 14.24 -2.41
N GLN A 82 1.04 14.97 -3.53
CA GLN A 82 0.01 15.92 -3.98
C GLN A 82 -1.35 15.26 -4.29
N TYR A 83 -1.34 14.00 -4.70
CA TYR A 83 -2.56 13.22 -4.93
C TYR A 83 -3.07 12.68 -3.59
N VAL A 84 -2.19 12.08 -2.79
CA VAL A 84 -2.52 11.53 -1.47
C VAL A 84 -3.19 12.57 -0.57
N CYS A 85 -2.58 13.75 -0.39
CA CYS A 85 -3.11 14.79 0.49
C CYS A 85 -4.42 15.42 -0.01
N LYS A 86 -4.91 15.08 -1.22
CA LYS A 86 -6.22 15.51 -1.73
C LYS A 86 -7.30 14.46 -1.55
N LEU A 87 -6.95 13.24 -1.14
CA LEU A 87 -7.93 12.20 -0.88
C LEU A 87 -8.78 12.57 0.34
N PRO A 88 -10.07 12.22 0.36
CA PRO A 88 -10.92 12.48 1.50
C PRO A 88 -10.45 11.71 2.72
N ARG A 89 -10.77 12.23 3.91
CA ARG A 89 -10.68 11.45 5.15
C ARG A 89 -11.42 10.13 4.97
N GLU A 90 -10.78 9.03 5.38
CA GLU A 90 -11.48 7.77 5.44
C GLU A 90 -12.67 7.86 6.40
N GLN A 91 -13.81 7.29 6.00
CA GLN A 91 -14.96 7.23 6.90
C GLN A 91 -14.79 6.04 7.83
N VAL A 92 -15.03 6.23 9.12
CA VAL A 92 -15.06 5.12 10.08
C VAL A 92 -16.20 4.18 9.66
N ARG A 93 -15.84 3.05 9.07
CA ARG A 93 -16.79 1.98 8.79
C ARG A 93 -16.77 1.01 9.95
N VAL A 94 -17.94 0.78 10.54
CA VAL A 94 -18.11 -0.30 11.52
C VAL A 94 -17.97 -1.61 10.76
N HIS A 95 -16.93 -2.36 11.06
CA HIS A 95 -16.70 -3.66 10.46
C HIS A 95 -17.19 -4.76 11.38
N VAL A 96 -17.65 -5.85 10.76
CA VAL A 96 -18.02 -7.07 11.49
C VAL A 96 -16.79 -7.54 12.29
N PRO A 97 -16.95 -7.89 13.58
CA PRO A 97 -15.84 -8.40 14.39
C PRO A 97 -15.09 -9.51 13.65
N GLY A 98 -13.77 -9.34 13.50
CA GLY A 98 -12.88 -10.30 12.81
C GLY A 98 -12.55 -9.97 11.36
N ASN A 99 -13.14 -8.94 10.75
CA ASN A 99 -12.85 -8.59 9.35
C ASN A 99 -11.71 -7.57 9.19
N CYS A 100 -11.37 -6.83 10.25
CA CYS A 100 -10.42 -5.73 10.23
C CYS A 100 -9.63 -5.62 11.54
N GLY A 101 -8.52 -4.88 11.49
CA GLY A 101 -7.58 -4.72 12.61
C GLY A 101 -8.15 -3.90 13.78
N THR A 102 -7.27 -3.56 14.71
CA THR A 102 -7.60 -2.74 15.88
C THR A 102 -7.82 -1.29 15.47
N TYR A 103 -8.79 -0.62 16.10
CA TYR A 103 -8.95 0.83 15.95
C TYR A 103 -7.69 1.56 16.44
N SER A 104 -7.23 2.54 15.65
CA SER A 104 -6.06 3.35 15.99
C SER A 104 -6.29 4.81 15.62
N ASN A 105 -5.75 5.71 16.44
CA ASN A 105 -5.67 7.12 16.06
C ASN A 105 -4.65 7.30 14.93
N ARG A 106 -5.06 8.05 13.92
CA ARG A 106 -4.27 8.36 12.72
C ARG A 106 -4.52 9.80 12.32
N TRP A 107 -3.68 10.32 11.43
CA TRP A 107 -3.78 11.65 10.87
C TRP A 107 -4.13 11.60 9.40
N TRP A 108 -4.93 12.56 8.95
CA TRP A 108 -5.18 12.79 7.53
C TRP A 108 -4.98 14.28 7.24
N PHE A 109 -4.51 14.61 6.05
CA PHE A 109 -4.42 16.00 5.60
C PHE A 109 -5.79 16.48 5.13
N ASN A 110 -6.36 17.45 5.82
CA ASN A 110 -7.60 18.10 5.44
C ASN A 110 -7.32 19.24 4.45
N ALA A 111 -7.50 18.97 3.15
CA ALA A 111 -7.26 19.95 2.10
C ALA A 111 -8.15 21.21 2.17
N LYS A 112 -9.26 21.19 2.94
CA LYS A 112 -10.12 22.38 3.14
C LYS A 112 -9.54 23.33 4.18
N THR A 113 -8.95 22.79 5.26
CA THR A 113 -8.37 23.58 6.34
C THR A 113 -6.87 23.80 6.16
N GLY A 114 -6.21 22.98 5.33
CA GLY A 114 -4.78 23.01 5.09
C GLY A 114 -3.96 22.35 6.21
N ASN A 115 -4.58 21.61 7.12
CA ASN A 115 -3.94 21.04 8.30
C ASN A 115 -4.07 19.52 8.37
N CYS A 116 -3.13 18.88 9.07
CA CYS A 116 -3.30 17.50 9.50
C CYS A 116 -4.27 17.44 10.67
N GLU A 117 -5.30 16.61 10.55
CA GLU A 117 -6.34 16.43 11.56
C GLU A 117 -6.40 14.96 11.97
N GLU A 118 -6.68 14.71 13.25
CA GLU A 118 -6.78 13.36 13.79
C GLU A 118 -8.11 12.70 13.38
N PHE A 119 -8.07 11.39 13.15
CA PHE A 119 -9.24 10.56 12.96
C PHE A 119 -9.00 9.15 13.48
N ILE A 120 -10.10 8.43 13.73
CA ILE A 120 -10.04 7.02 14.12
C ILE A 120 -10.00 6.18 12.85
N TYR A 121 -8.95 5.38 12.67
CA TYR A 121 -8.86 4.39 11.61
C TYR A 121 -9.38 3.04 12.09
N SER A 122 -10.16 2.34 11.26
CA SER A 122 -10.75 1.03 11.56
C SER A 122 -9.76 -0.14 11.51
N GLY A 123 -8.48 0.11 11.21
CA GLY A 123 -7.44 -0.91 11.16
C GLY A 123 -7.38 -1.71 9.85
N CYS A 124 -8.17 -1.36 8.84
CA CYS A 124 -8.12 -1.96 7.50
C CYS A 124 -8.70 -1.01 6.43
N GLN A 125 -8.44 -1.33 5.16
CA GLN A 125 -8.96 -0.58 4.01
C GLN A 125 -8.55 0.90 4.05
N GLY A 126 -9.41 1.75 3.51
CA GLY A 126 -9.19 3.18 3.41
C GLY A 126 -8.27 3.57 2.28
N ASN A 127 -7.66 4.75 2.42
CA ASN A 127 -6.86 5.35 1.39
C ASN A 127 -5.54 5.87 1.96
N ALA A 128 -4.64 6.29 1.07
CA ALA A 128 -3.28 6.67 1.44
C ALA A 128 -3.17 7.94 2.29
N ASN A 129 -4.24 8.73 2.43
CA ASN A 129 -4.29 9.90 3.33
C ASN A 129 -4.55 9.44 4.77
N ASN A 130 -3.61 8.65 5.29
CA ASN A 130 -3.66 7.99 6.59
C ASN A 130 -2.23 7.83 7.11
N PHE A 131 -1.87 8.66 8.08
CA PHE A 131 -0.52 8.80 8.63
C PHE A 131 -0.52 8.49 10.14
N GLU A 132 0.62 8.05 10.66
CA GLU A 132 0.84 7.82 12.10
C GLU A 132 1.25 9.11 12.83
#